data_AF-A0A941GV34-F1
#
_entry.id   AF-A0A941GV34-F1
#
_cell.length_a   1.000
_cell.length_b   1.000
_cell.length_c   1.000
_cell.angle_alpha   90.00
_cell.angle_beta   90.00
_cell.angle_gamma   90.00
#
_symmetry.space_group_name_H-M   'P 1'
#
loop_
_entity.id
_entity.type
_entity.pdbx_description
1 polymer ?
#
loop_
_entity_poly.entity_id
_entity_poly.type
_entity_poly.pdbx_seq_one_letter_code
_entity_poly.pdbx_strand_id
1 'polypeptide(L)'
;GQRQALMRDVVVKIVNLAEKFNCAIGIESLDFSKKKASMSEESKLYNEMLSNLSTALFRTTLESRCQRCGVELIKVNPAFTSIIGMIKFMAKYGLNSGTAAGIAIARRALRLTEKIPQCLLKPEDCNKHFWSSWNKVARYIKQHYIRRNQLFQWMKALEGSIRLPDNTEHFPSLQVNIGTGEQKNPIYSPRK
;
A
#
# COMPACT_ATOMS: atom_id res chain seq x y z
N GLY A 1 23.88 16.03 4.61
CA GLY A 1 23.22 16.11 5.93
C GLY A 1 22.78 14.74 6.44
N GLN A 2 22.50 14.59 7.74
CA GLN A 2 22.26 13.28 8.41
C GLN A 2 21.19 12.40 7.71
N ARG A 3 20.07 12.98 7.25
CA ARG A 3 19.01 12.24 6.54
C ARG A 3 19.49 11.59 5.23
N GLN A 4 20.39 12.26 4.51
CA GLN A 4 20.94 11.72 3.26
C GLN A 4 21.90 10.56 3.52
N ALA A 5 22.66 10.61 4.62
CA ALA A 5 23.52 9.51 5.04
C ALA A 5 22.69 8.27 5.39
N LEU A 6 21.65 8.44 6.22
CA LEU A 6 20.73 7.35 6.55
C LEU A 6 20.08 6.73 5.30
N MET A 7 19.67 7.56 4.34
CA MET A 7 19.09 7.10 3.08
C MET A 7 20.08 6.27 2.26
N ARG A 8 21.35 6.69 2.19
CA ARG A 8 22.42 5.93 1.54
C ARG A 8 22.64 4.58 2.23
N ASP A 9 22.65 4.55 3.56
CA ASP A 9 22.80 3.30 4.32
C ASP A 9 21.65 2.32 4.06
N VAL A 10 20.42 2.83 3.94
CA VAL A 10 19.25 2.01 3.55
C VAL A 10 19.43 1.46 2.14
N VAL A 11 19.86 2.26 1.17
CA VAL A 11 20.12 1.79 -0.20
C VAL A 11 21.19 0.70 -0.21
N VAL A 12 22.29 0.87 0.53
CA VAL A 12 23.34 -0.15 0.65
C VAL A 12 22.75 -1.45 1.20
N LYS A 13 21.93 -1.39 2.26
CA LYS A 13 21.28 -2.58 2.81
C LYS A 13 20.37 -3.27 1.80
N ILE A 14 19.58 -2.51 1.03
CA ILE A 14 18.68 -3.07 0.00
C ILE A 14 19.49 -3.79 -1.08
N VAL A 15 20.55 -3.17 -1.61
CA VAL A 15 21.37 -3.76 -2.68
C VAL A 15 22.13 -4.98 -2.17
N ASN A 16 22.71 -4.92 -0.97
CA ASN A 16 23.40 -6.07 -0.38
C ASN A 16 22.46 -7.27 -0.16
N LEU A 17 21.19 -7.03 0.20
CA LEU A 17 20.19 -8.09 0.28
C LEU A 17 19.90 -8.69 -1.09
N ALA A 18 19.76 -7.85 -2.12
CA ALA A 18 19.53 -8.29 -3.49
C ALA A 18 20.69 -9.13 -4.04
N GLU A 19 21.94 -8.72 -3.79
CA GLU A 19 23.14 -9.49 -4.10
C GLU A 19 23.15 -10.83 -3.36
N LYS A 20 22.90 -10.81 -2.04
CA LYS A 20 22.87 -12.02 -1.20
C LYS A 20 21.84 -13.04 -1.65
N PHE A 21 20.66 -12.58 -2.06
CA PHE A 21 19.57 -13.44 -2.53
C PHE A 21 19.57 -13.66 -4.04
N ASN A 22 20.54 -13.12 -4.76
CA ASN A 22 20.66 -13.17 -6.21
C ASN A 22 19.34 -12.80 -6.92
N CYS A 23 18.76 -11.65 -6.57
CA CYS A 23 17.48 -11.21 -7.10
C CYS A 23 17.49 -9.76 -7.59
N ALA A 24 16.60 -9.48 -8.54
CA ALA A 24 16.37 -8.12 -9.03
C ALA A 24 15.57 -7.28 -8.02
N ILE A 25 15.74 -5.96 -8.09
CA ILE A 25 14.99 -5.00 -7.28
C ILE A 25 13.87 -4.38 -8.11
N GLY A 26 12.62 -4.50 -7.66
CA GLY A 26 11.48 -3.79 -8.23
C GLY A 26 11.29 -2.41 -7.59
N ILE A 27 11.15 -1.36 -8.41
CA ILE A 27 10.83 -0.01 -7.92
C ILE A 27 9.72 0.62 -8.74
N GLU A 28 8.76 1.26 -8.07
CA GLU A 28 7.70 1.99 -8.75
C GLU A 28 8.17 3.37 -9.25
N SER A 29 7.78 3.68 -10.48
CA SER A 29 7.95 5.01 -11.07
C SER A 29 6.80 5.94 -10.63
N LEU A 30 6.83 6.40 -9.37
CA LEU A 30 5.82 7.34 -8.87
C LEU A 30 5.97 8.69 -9.54
N ASP A 31 4.90 9.11 -10.21
CA ASP A 31 4.66 10.49 -10.61
C ASP A 31 3.67 11.13 -9.63
N PHE A 32 4.14 12.12 -8.88
CA PHE A 32 3.33 12.84 -7.88
C PHE A 32 2.66 14.09 -8.46
N SER A 33 2.86 14.42 -9.73
CA SER A 33 2.42 15.69 -10.34
C SER A 33 0.91 15.95 -10.15
N LYS A 34 0.08 14.91 -10.36
CA LYS A 34 -1.38 15.02 -10.21
C LYS A 34 -1.86 15.22 -8.77
N LYS A 35 -1.20 14.57 -7.79
CA LYS A 35 -1.55 14.68 -6.37
C LYS A 35 -1.16 16.04 -5.79
N LYS A 36 -0.15 16.66 -6.39
CA LYS A 36 0.33 17.98 -6.01
C LYS A 36 -0.56 19.09 -6.56
N ALA A 37 -1.14 18.94 -7.74
CA ALA A 37 -2.05 19.92 -8.34
C ALA A 37 -3.22 20.32 -7.41
N SER A 38 -3.68 19.40 -6.55
CA SER A 38 -4.82 19.60 -5.64
C SER A 38 -4.48 20.16 -4.24
N MET A 39 -3.23 20.57 -3.96
CA MET A 39 -2.81 21.12 -2.65
C MET A 39 -2.78 22.67 -2.65
N SER A 40 -2.74 23.35 -1.51
CA SER A 40 -2.63 24.82 -1.46
C SER A 40 -1.23 25.31 -1.90
N GLU A 41 -1.12 26.51 -2.49
CA GLU A 41 0.11 27.08 -3.08
C GLU A 41 1.34 27.01 -2.16
N GLU A 42 1.21 27.42 -0.89
CA GLU A 42 2.31 27.43 0.09
C GLU A 42 2.71 26.01 0.55
N SER A 43 1.72 25.15 0.77
CA SER A 43 1.97 23.74 1.13
C SER A 43 2.53 22.93 -0.04
N LYS A 44 2.22 23.33 -1.29
CA LYS A 44 2.78 22.74 -2.51
C LYS A 44 4.29 22.96 -2.58
N LEU A 45 4.75 24.21 -2.55
CA LEU A 45 6.17 24.55 -2.75
C LEU A 45 7.09 23.91 -1.70
N TYR A 46 6.68 23.95 -0.42
CA TYR A 46 7.47 23.38 0.67
C TYR A 46 7.50 21.84 0.67
N ASN A 47 6.34 21.19 0.49
CA ASN A 47 6.29 19.72 0.39
C ASN A 47 6.87 19.19 -0.92
N GLU A 48 6.84 19.98 -1.98
CA GLU A 48 7.47 19.67 -3.26
C GLU A 48 8.98 19.60 -3.12
N MET A 49 9.61 20.62 -2.54
CA MET A 49 11.05 20.65 -2.33
C MET A 49 11.52 19.48 -1.45
N LEU A 50 10.82 19.17 -0.35
CA LEU A 50 11.23 18.10 0.58
C LEU A 50 10.93 16.68 0.07
N SER A 51 9.76 16.45 -0.55
CA SER A 51 9.37 15.12 -1.03
C SER A 51 10.01 14.73 -2.36
N ASN A 52 10.22 15.70 -3.27
CA ASN A 52 10.91 15.42 -4.53
C ASN A 52 12.39 15.18 -4.31
N LEU A 53 13.04 16.00 -3.48
CA LEU A 53 14.47 15.88 -3.25
C LEU A 53 14.81 14.52 -2.61
N SER A 54 14.02 14.07 -1.64
CA SER A 54 14.23 12.77 -0.98
C SER A 54 13.92 11.58 -1.89
N THR A 55 12.80 11.63 -2.64
CA THR A 55 12.43 10.53 -3.54
C THR A 55 13.37 10.43 -4.75
N ALA A 56 13.75 11.57 -5.35
CA ALA A 56 14.69 11.62 -6.46
C ALA A 56 16.08 11.15 -6.00
N LEU A 57 16.57 11.64 -4.86
CA LEU A 57 17.85 11.19 -4.29
C LEU A 57 17.85 9.69 -4.03
N PHE A 58 16.77 9.14 -3.47
CA PHE A 58 16.64 7.70 -3.24
C PHE A 58 16.76 6.92 -4.55
N ARG A 59 16.01 7.34 -5.58
CA ARG A 59 16.04 6.69 -6.90
C ARG A 59 17.41 6.75 -7.54
N THR A 60 18.02 7.93 -7.61
CA THR A 60 19.33 8.10 -8.25
C THR A 60 20.43 7.35 -7.50
N THR A 61 20.39 7.36 -6.17
CA THR A 61 21.35 6.61 -5.34
C THR A 61 21.17 5.10 -5.52
N LEU A 62 19.93 4.61 -5.54
CA LEU A 62 19.62 3.20 -5.76
C LEU A 62 20.06 2.75 -7.15
N GLU A 63 19.70 3.49 -8.20
CA GLU A 63 20.05 3.19 -9.59
C GLU A 63 21.57 3.15 -9.78
N SER A 64 22.29 4.14 -9.26
CA SER A 64 23.77 4.15 -9.30
C SER A 64 24.38 2.96 -8.56
N ARG A 65 23.85 2.59 -7.39
CA ARG A 65 24.40 1.47 -6.61
C ARG A 65 24.10 0.13 -7.25
N CYS A 66 22.88 -0.09 -7.75
CA CYS A 66 22.50 -1.28 -8.51
C CYS A 66 23.42 -1.49 -9.71
N GLN A 67 23.65 -0.42 -10.50
CA GLN A 67 24.55 -0.47 -11.66
C GLN A 67 25.98 -0.88 -11.27
N ARG A 68 26.50 -0.32 -10.18
CA ARG A 68 27.85 -0.65 -9.68
C ARG A 68 27.99 -2.07 -9.14
N CYS A 69 26.91 -2.64 -8.59
CA CYS A 69 26.88 -3.97 -8.00
C CYS A 69 26.41 -5.06 -8.97
N GLY A 70 26.06 -4.71 -10.21
CA GLY A 70 25.49 -5.68 -11.17
C GLY A 70 24.11 -6.20 -10.77
N VAL A 71 23.36 -5.47 -9.94
CA VAL A 71 21.99 -5.83 -9.54
C VAL A 71 21.00 -5.19 -10.51
N GLU A 72 20.11 -5.99 -11.09
CA GLU A 72 19.06 -5.50 -11.99
C GLU A 72 18.04 -4.65 -11.21
N LEU A 73 17.73 -3.46 -11.73
CA LEU A 73 16.69 -2.57 -11.22
C LEU A 73 15.52 -2.49 -12.21
N ILE A 74 14.38 -3.07 -11.83
CA ILE A 74 13.18 -3.14 -12.66
C ILE A 74 12.21 -2.02 -12.28
N LYS A 75 12.01 -1.06 -13.20
CA LYS A 75 11.02 0.01 -13.04
C LYS A 75 9.63 -0.53 -13.39
N VAL A 76 8.68 -0.39 -12.47
CA VAL A 76 7.30 -0.86 -12.66
C VAL A 76 6.30 0.28 -12.66
N ASN A 77 5.20 0.09 -13.39
CA ASN A 77 4.04 0.99 -13.36
C ASN A 77 3.49 1.05 -11.92
N PRO A 78 3.30 2.23 -11.30
CA PRO A 78 2.75 2.38 -9.94
C PRO A 78 1.25 2.10 -9.83
N ALA A 79 0.53 1.93 -10.95
CA ALA A 79 -0.93 1.82 -10.97
C ALA A 79 -1.44 0.78 -9.95
N PHE A 80 -2.22 1.28 -8.99
CA PHE A 80 -2.92 0.51 -7.97
C PHE A 80 -2.03 -0.33 -7.02
N THR A 81 -0.70 -0.20 -7.01
CA THR A 81 0.21 -1.02 -6.16
C THR A 81 -0.21 -1.02 -4.69
N SER A 82 -0.54 0.17 -4.15
CA SER A 82 -1.00 0.32 -2.77
C SER A 82 -2.34 -0.37 -2.50
N ILE A 83 -3.31 -0.24 -3.42
CA ILE A 83 -4.66 -0.82 -3.26
C ILE A 83 -4.58 -2.34 -3.38
N ILE A 84 -3.86 -2.84 -4.39
CA ILE A 84 -3.58 -4.26 -4.59
C ILE A 84 -2.91 -4.85 -3.35
N GLY A 85 -1.87 -4.19 -2.85
CA GLY A 85 -1.15 -4.61 -1.65
C GLY A 85 -2.08 -4.74 -0.45
N MET A 86 -2.85 -3.69 -0.16
CA MET A 86 -3.80 -3.68 0.95
C MET A 86 -4.87 -4.77 0.82
N ILE A 87 -5.46 -4.96 -0.37
CA ILE A 87 -6.55 -5.91 -0.57
C ILE A 87 -6.07 -7.37 -0.62
N LYS A 88 -4.90 -7.65 -1.21
CA LYS A 88 -4.46 -9.04 -1.46
C LYS A 88 -3.45 -9.59 -0.46
N PHE A 89 -2.63 -8.72 0.13
CA PHE A 89 -1.42 -9.17 0.85
C PHE A 89 -1.36 -8.70 2.29
N MET A 90 -2.00 -7.57 2.62
CA MET A 90 -1.91 -6.98 3.97
C MET A 90 -2.50 -7.91 5.03
N ALA A 91 -3.77 -8.32 4.89
CA ALA A 91 -4.39 -9.25 5.82
C ALA A 91 -3.81 -10.66 5.70
N LYS A 92 -3.62 -11.16 4.46
CA LYS A 92 -3.12 -12.51 4.18
C LYS A 92 -1.79 -12.84 4.88
N TYR A 93 -0.90 -11.86 4.98
CA TYR A 93 0.44 -12.03 5.54
C TYR A 93 0.68 -11.22 6.82
N GLY A 94 -0.36 -10.59 7.39
CA GLY A 94 -0.22 -9.73 8.58
C GLY A 94 0.74 -8.55 8.39
N LEU A 95 0.78 -7.96 7.19
CA LEU A 95 1.75 -6.92 6.82
C LEU A 95 1.18 -5.53 7.06
N ASN A 96 2.07 -4.54 7.24
CA ASN A 96 1.67 -3.14 7.10
C ASN A 96 1.43 -2.80 5.61
N SER A 97 0.73 -1.69 5.36
CA SER A 97 0.35 -1.29 3.99
C SER A 97 1.54 -1.07 3.06
N GLY A 98 2.67 -0.58 3.57
CA GLY A 98 3.88 -0.34 2.78
C GLY A 98 4.53 -1.64 2.32
N THR A 99 4.73 -2.58 3.24
CA THR A 99 5.28 -3.91 2.90
C THR A 99 4.34 -4.68 1.97
N ALA A 100 3.03 -4.57 2.18
CA ALA A 100 2.04 -5.17 1.29
C ALA A 100 2.07 -4.57 -0.13
N ALA A 101 2.25 -3.25 -0.26
CA ALA A 101 2.50 -2.61 -1.56
C ALA A 101 3.82 -3.07 -2.18
N GLY A 102 4.86 -3.28 -1.37
CA GLY A 102 6.14 -3.87 -1.80
C GLY A 102 5.97 -5.24 -2.45
N ILE A 103 5.09 -6.11 -1.92
CA ILE A 103 4.76 -7.39 -2.57
C ILE A 103 4.10 -7.16 -3.93
N ALA A 104 3.17 -6.21 -4.05
CA ALA A 104 2.55 -5.91 -5.33
C ALA A 104 3.57 -5.38 -6.37
N ILE A 105 4.54 -4.57 -5.93
CA ILE A 105 5.65 -4.07 -6.76
C ILE A 105 6.55 -5.24 -7.20
N ALA A 106 6.98 -6.09 -6.27
CA ALA A 106 7.84 -7.23 -6.57
C ALA A 106 7.19 -8.19 -7.56
N ARG A 107 5.92 -8.54 -7.34
CA ARG A 107 5.16 -9.40 -8.26
C ARG A 107 5.02 -8.78 -9.65
N ARG A 108 4.84 -7.46 -9.73
CA ARG A 108 4.81 -6.75 -11.01
C ARG A 108 6.16 -6.74 -11.71
N ALA A 109 7.27 -6.64 -10.96
CA ALA A 109 8.62 -6.74 -11.52
C ALA A 109 8.86 -8.15 -12.11
N LEU A 110 8.28 -9.18 -11.49
CA LEU A 110 8.22 -10.55 -12.01
C LEU A 110 7.20 -10.75 -13.16
N ARG A 111 6.62 -9.67 -13.70
CA ARG A 111 5.62 -9.68 -14.78
C ARG A 111 4.33 -10.44 -14.44
N LEU A 112 4.04 -10.61 -13.15
CA LEU A 112 2.78 -11.21 -12.69
C LEU A 112 1.65 -10.17 -12.69
N THR A 113 0.50 -10.59 -13.19
CA THR A 113 -0.72 -9.76 -13.21
C THR A 113 -1.59 -10.05 -11.99
N GLU A 114 -2.08 -9.00 -11.35
CA GLU A 114 -2.97 -9.13 -10.21
C GLU A 114 -4.42 -9.00 -10.66
N LYS A 115 -5.18 -10.10 -10.63
CA LYS A 115 -6.64 -10.07 -10.76
C LYS A 115 -7.27 -9.57 -9.46
N ILE A 116 -8.41 -8.89 -9.57
CA ILE A 116 -9.24 -8.59 -8.41
C ILE A 116 -9.81 -9.89 -7.81
N PRO A 117 -9.98 -9.99 -6.48
CA PRO A 117 -10.63 -11.12 -5.82
C PRO A 117 -12.02 -11.43 -6.40
N GLN A 118 -12.45 -12.71 -6.40
CA GLN A 118 -13.72 -13.15 -7.01
C GLN A 118 -14.96 -12.50 -6.37
N CYS A 119 -14.94 -12.32 -5.06
CA CYS A 119 -15.95 -11.59 -4.29
C CYS A 119 -16.11 -10.10 -4.68
N LEU A 120 -15.13 -9.52 -5.38
CA LEU A 120 -15.17 -8.17 -5.94
C LEU A 120 -15.54 -8.15 -7.42
N LEU A 121 -15.52 -9.32 -8.07
CA LEU A 121 -15.90 -9.47 -9.47
C LEU A 121 -17.41 -9.52 -9.57
N LYS A 122 -17.96 -8.55 -10.29
CA LYS A 122 -19.33 -8.67 -10.79
C LYS A 122 -19.33 -9.55 -12.05
N PRO A 123 -20.43 -10.25 -12.35
CA PRO A 123 -20.57 -11.02 -13.59
C PRO A 123 -20.24 -10.18 -14.85
N GLU A 124 -20.61 -8.90 -14.87
CA GLU A 124 -20.31 -7.98 -16.00
C GLU A 124 -18.81 -7.61 -16.15
N ASP A 125 -17.95 -8.05 -15.24
CA ASP A 125 -16.52 -7.71 -15.21
C ASP A 125 -15.60 -8.84 -15.69
N CYS A 126 -16.17 -10.01 -16.04
CA CYS A 126 -15.42 -11.20 -16.45
C CYS A 126 -14.54 -11.01 -17.71
N ASN A 127 -14.91 -10.10 -18.61
CA ASN A 127 -14.22 -9.86 -19.89
C ASN A 127 -13.43 -8.55 -19.94
N LYS A 128 -13.26 -7.84 -18.82
CA LYS A 128 -12.56 -6.55 -18.79
C LYS A 128 -11.08 -6.71 -18.44
N HIS A 129 -10.24 -5.85 -19.02
CA HIS A 129 -8.83 -5.77 -18.67
C HIS A 129 -8.64 -5.47 -17.16
N PHE A 130 -7.67 -6.13 -16.52
CA PHE A 130 -7.48 -6.11 -15.07
C PHE A 130 -7.39 -4.70 -14.47
N TRP A 131 -6.77 -3.76 -15.18
CA TRP A 131 -6.64 -2.37 -14.71
C TRP A 131 -7.98 -1.64 -14.65
N SER A 132 -8.93 -1.97 -15.52
CA SER A 132 -10.28 -1.40 -15.46
C SER A 132 -10.99 -1.82 -14.17
N SER A 133 -10.89 -3.11 -13.83
CA SER A 133 -11.46 -3.65 -12.59
C SER A 133 -10.83 -3.01 -11.34
N TRP A 134 -9.49 -2.85 -11.31
CA TRP A 134 -8.82 -2.13 -10.22
C TRP A 134 -9.20 -0.65 -10.16
N ASN A 135 -9.42 0.01 -11.30
CA ASN A 135 -9.86 1.40 -11.33
C ASN A 135 -11.25 1.57 -10.68
N LYS A 136 -12.17 0.63 -10.93
CA LYS A 136 -13.48 0.62 -10.26
C LYS A 136 -13.34 0.49 -8.75
N VAL A 137 -12.53 -0.45 -8.28
CA VAL A 137 -12.25 -0.64 -6.85
C VAL A 137 -11.64 0.64 -6.25
N ALA A 138 -10.70 1.28 -6.95
CA ALA A 138 -10.10 2.52 -6.50
C ALA A 138 -11.11 3.67 -6.40
N ARG A 139 -12.01 3.80 -7.39
CA ARG A 139 -13.10 4.77 -7.37
C ARG A 139 -14.05 4.50 -6.21
N TYR A 140 -14.39 3.24 -5.98
CA TYR A 140 -15.26 2.80 -4.89
C TYR A 140 -14.70 3.22 -3.52
N ILE A 141 -13.44 2.86 -3.25
CA ILE A 141 -12.73 3.23 -2.03
C ILE A 141 -12.73 4.75 -1.82
N LYS A 142 -12.49 5.52 -2.89
CA LYS A 142 -12.48 6.99 -2.84
C LYS A 142 -13.86 7.56 -2.57
N GLN A 143 -14.88 7.08 -3.27
CA GLN A 143 -16.27 7.54 -3.15
C GLN A 143 -16.84 7.31 -1.74
N HIS A 144 -16.49 6.17 -1.14
CA HIS A 144 -16.97 5.79 0.20
C HIS A 144 -16.00 6.13 1.32
N TYR A 145 -14.93 6.90 1.05
CA TYR A 145 -13.93 7.32 2.03
C TYR A 145 -13.37 6.17 2.89
N ILE A 146 -13.19 4.99 2.29
CA ILE A 146 -12.77 3.79 3.03
C ILE A 146 -11.34 3.99 3.52
N ARG A 147 -11.16 3.92 4.83
CA ARG A 147 -9.86 4.09 5.49
C ARG A 147 -9.01 2.83 5.31
N ARG A 148 -7.68 3.02 5.31
CA ARG A 148 -6.71 1.91 5.12
C ARG A 148 -6.89 0.77 6.12
N ASN A 149 -7.20 1.07 7.37
CA ASN A 149 -7.45 0.06 8.41
C ASN A 149 -8.73 -0.76 8.15
N GLN A 150 -9.73 -0.19 7.49
CA GLN A 150 -10.95 -0.92 7.10
C GLN A 150 -10.65 -1.92 5.97
N LEU A 151 -9.69 -1.61 5.09
CA LEU A 151 -9.24 -2.55 4.05
C LEU A 151 -8.52 -3.78 4.63
N PHE A 152 -8.04 -3.74 5.87
CA PHE A 152 -7.54 -4.93 6.55
C PHE A 152 -8.67 -5.91 6.90
N GLN A 153 -9.83 -5.38 7.29
CA GLN A 153 -10.99 -6.18 7.67
C GLN A 153 -11.73 -6.75 6.45
N TRP A 154 -11.54 -6.14 5.28
CA TRP A 154 -12.08 -6.58 4.00
C TRP A 154 -11.87 -8.08 3.74
N MET A 155 -10.70 -8.64 4.06
CA MET A 155 -10.40 -10.05 3.77
C MET A 155 -11.13 -11.03 4.69
N LYS A 156 -11.38 -10.64 5.96
CA LYS A 156 -12.22 -11.43 6.88
C LYS A 156 -13.64 -11.59 6.34
N ALA A 157 -14.11 -10.61 5.58
CA ALA A 157 -15.38 -10.71 4.88
C ALA A 157 -15.35 -11.70 3.71
N LEU A 158 -14.21 -11.79 3.02
CA LEU A 158 -14.04 -12.72 1.90
C LEU A 158 -13.92 -14.18 2.34
N GLU A 159 -13.33 -14.40 3.50
CA GLU A 159 -13.18 -15.72 4.12
C GLU A 159 -14.45 -16.18 4.85
N GLY A 160 -15.55 -15.42 4.76
CA GLY A 160 -16.81 -15.73 5.44
C GLY A 160 -16.76 -15.61 6.97
N SER A 161 -15.64 -15.14 7.52
CA SER A 161 -15.43 -14.94 8.96
C SER A 161 -16.19 -13.72 9.50
N ILE A 162 -16.62 -12.83 8.62
CA ILE A 162 -17.51 -11.69 8.89
C ILE A 162 -18.48 -11.59 7.71
N ARG A 163 -19.80 -11.52 7.92
CA ARG A 163 -20.72 -11.17 6.83
C ARG A 163 -20.71 -9.66 6.64
N LEU A 164 -20.33 -9.19 5.44
CA LEU A 164 -20.69 -7.84 5.02
C LEU A 164 -22.19 -7.82 4.75
N PRO A 165 -22.92 -6.74 5.09
CA PRO A 165 -24.33 -6.66 4.75
C PRO A 165 -24.49 -6.78 3.23
N ASP A 166 -25.28 -7.77 2.81
CA ASP A 166 -25.77 -7.90 1.44
C ASP A 166 -26.66 -6.67 1.18
N ASN A 167 -26.12 -5.65 0.53
CA ASN A 167 -26.81 -4.87 -0.51
C ASN A 167 -25.94 -3.72 -1.01
N THR A 168 -25.99 -3.53 -2.33
CA THR A 168 -25.42 -2.45 -3.12
C THR A 168 -26.10 -1.09 -2.90
N GLU A 169 -26.59 -0.81 -1.70
CA GLU A 169 -27.01 0.53 -1.30
C GLU A 169 -26.37 0.83 0.06
N HIS A 170 -25.37 1.74 0.05
CA HIS A 170 -24.58 2.12 1.22
C HIS A 170 -23.73 0.99 1.81
N PHE A 171 -22.40 1.04 1.60
CA PHE A 171 -21.52 0.61 2.68
C PHE A 171 -21.87 1.49 3.88
N PRO A 172 -22.38 0.93 4.99
CA PRO A 172 -22.69 1.75 6.14
C PRO A 172 -21.40 2.45 6.51
N SER A 173 -21.47 3.77 6.69
CA SER A 173 -20.47 4.47 7.47
C SER A 173 -20.36 3.67 8.77
N LEU A 174 -19.29 2.87 8.90
CA LEU A 174 -18.95 2.27 10.18
C LEU A 174 -18.80 3.46 11.11
N GLN A 175 -19.84 3.73 11.90
CA GLN A 175 -19.68 4.46 13.13
C GLN A 175 -18.82 3.55 13.99
N VAL A 176 -17.52 3.74 13.85
CA VAL A 176 -16.56 3.25 14.82
C VAL A 176 -16.95 3.99 16.09
N ASN A 177 -17.70 3.34 16.97
CA ASN A 177 -17.74 3.73 18.36
C ASN A 177 -16.30 3.62 18.83
N ILE A 178 -15.62 4.77 18.85
CA ILE A 178 -14.39 4.94 19.60
C ILE A 178 -14.86 4.83 21.04
N GLY A 179 -14.96 3.60 21.53
CA GLY A 179 -15.11 3.33 22.95
C GLY A 179 -13.92 4.00 23.62
N THR A 180 -14.19 5.11 24.29
CA THR A 180 -13.31 5.66 25.31
C THR A 180 -12.92 4.49 26.21
N GLY A 181 -11.62 4.23 26.29
CA GLY A 181 -11.08 3.19 27.14
C GLY A 181 -11.45 3.47 28.59
N GLU A 182 -12.43 2.75 29.10
CA GLU A 182 -12.55 2.46 30.51
C GLU A 182 -12.41 0.95 30.67
N GLN A 183 -11.21 0.54 31.08
CA GLN A 183 -10.98 -0.78 31.64
C GLN A 183 -11.74 -0.84 32.97
N LYS A 184 -12.83 -1.60 33.02
CA LYS A 184 -13.38 -2.06 34.29
C LYS A 184 -12.41 -3.09 34.87
N ASN A 185 -11.65 -2.70 35.89
CA ASN A 185 -10.89 -3.63 36.72
C ASN A 185 -11.86 -4.58 37.44
N PRO A 186 -11.57 -5.89 37.54
CA PRO A 186 -12.37 -6.82 38.30
C PRO A 186 -12.31 -6.49 39.80
N ILE A 187 -13.48 -6.55 40.43
CA ILE A 187 -13.70 -6.34 41.87
C ILE A 187 -12.92 -7.43 42.63
N TYR A 188 -11.92 -7.00 43.41
CA TYR A 188 -11.28 -7.85 44.41
C TYR A 188 -11.79 -7.43 45.79
N SER A 189 -12.54 -8.33 46.43
CA SER A 189 -12.96 -8.19 47.83
C SER A 189 -11.79 -8.57 48.75
N PRO A 190 -11.35 -7.73 49.69
CA PRO A 190 -10.49 -8.18 50.76
C PRO A 190 -11.32 -8.92 51.81
N ARG A 191 -10.83 -10.09 52.22
CA ARG A 191 -11.32 -10.84 53.38
C ARG A 191 -10.91 -10.15 54.68
N LYS A 192 -11.85 -10.25 55.63
CA LYS A 192 -11.82 -9.97 57.07
C LYS A 192 -11.90 -8.51 57.49
#